data_AF-A0A6A8ADY3-F1
#
_entry.id   AF-A0A6A8ADY3-F1
#
_cell.length_a   1.000
_cell.length_b   1.000
_cell.length_c   1.000
_cell.angle_alpha   90.00
_cell.angle_beta   90.00
_cell.angle_gamma   90.00
#
_symmetry.space_group_name_H-M   'P 1'
#
loop_
_entity.id
_entity.type
_entity.pdbx_description
1 polymer ?
#
loop_
_entity_poly.entity_id
_entity_poly.type
_entity_poly.pdbx_seq_one_letter_code
_entity_poly.pdbx_strand_id
1 'polypeptide(L)' 'MVIDNSPEFLELSSQDAELKRFFDRVRTAKRLIVRDGGEEFVVELRRVTITDEARKRLTQGGPDSSS' A
#
# COMPACT_ATOMS: atom_id res chain seq x y z
N MET A 1 -21.13 10.54 14.03
CA MET A 1 -20.67 10.01 12.74
C MET A 1 -19.27 9.47 12.99
N VAL A 2 -19.09 8.15 13.00
CA VAL A 2 -17.78 7.53 13.21
C VAL A 2 -17.12 7.48 11.83
N ILE A 3 -16.03 8.21 11.65
CA ILE A 3 -15.25 8.16 10.41
C ILE A 3 -14.40 6.90 10.53
N ASP A 4 -14.70 5.90 9.71
CA ASP A 4 -13.89 4.70 9.62
C ASP A 4 -12.57 5.07 8.92
N ASN A 5 -11.49 5.12 9.69
CA ASN A 5 -10.13 5.39 9.22
C ASN A 5 -9.42 4.11 8.76
N SER A 6 -10.16 3.03 8.49
CA SER A 6 -9.58 1.81 7.96
C SER A 6 -8.88 2.07 6.62
N PRO A 7 -7.65 1.56 6.43
CA PRO A 7 -6.96 1.73 5.17
C PRO A 7 -7.74 1.04 4.03
N GLU A 8 -8.01 1.79 2.97
CA GLU A 8 -8.52 1.22 1.73
C GLU A 8 -7.37 0.52 0.99
N PHE A 9 -7.56 -0.77 0.69
CA PHE A 9 -6.59 -1.56 -0.08
C PHE A 9 -7.10 -1.74 -1.51
N LEU A 10 -6.32 -1.26 -2.48
CA LEU A 10 -6.58 -1.49 -3.90
C LEU A 10 -5.72 -2.66 -4.40
N GLU A 11 -6.38 -3.74 -4.80
CA GLU A 11 -5.75 -4.89 -5.45
C GLU A 11 -5.77 -4.73 -6.98
N LEU A 12 -4.62 -4.88 -7.63
CA LEU A 12 -4.50 -4.69 -9.09
C LEU A 12 -4.71 -5.99 -9.85
N SER A 13 -5.77 -6.04 -10.66
CA SER A 13 -6.10 -7.16 -11.55
C SER A 13 -5.34 -7.08 -12.88
N SER A 14 -5.41 -8.13 -13.71
CA SER A 14 -4.84 -8.11 -15.07
C SER A 14 -5.44 -7.04 -15.98
N GLN A 15 -6.62 -6.50 -15.65
CA GLN A 15 -7.30 -5.46 -16.42
C GLN A 15 -6.70 -4.07 -16.16
N ASP A 16 -5.98 -3.89 -15.06
CA ASP A 16 -5.37 -2.62 -14.64
C ASP A 16 -4.00 -2.35 -15.31
N ALA A 17 -3.88 -2.66 -16.60
CA ALA A 17 -2.59 -2.71 -17.30
C ALA A 17 -1.83 -1.37 -17.29
N GLU A 18 -2.54 -0.24 -17.42
CA GLU A 18 -1.93 1.09 -17.39
C GLU A 18 -1.46 1.49 -16.00
N LEU A 19 -2.28 1.19 -14.98
CA LEU A 19 -1.94 1.45 -13.59
C LEU A 19 -0.73 0.60 -13.15
N LYS A 20 -0.66 -0.66 -13.59
CA LYS A 20 0.52 -1.52 -13.40
C LYS A 20 1.78 -0.91 -14.01
N ARG A 21 1.70 -0.44 -15.26
CA ARG A 21 2.82 0.26 -15.94
C ARG A 21 3.25 1.51 -15.18
N PHE A 22 2.32 2.27 -14.64
CA PHE A 22 2.62 3.43 -13.79
C PHE A 22 3.41 3.00 -12.54
N PHE A 23 2.94 1.99 -11.81
CA PHE A 23 3.64 1.48 -10.63
C PHE A 23 5.03 0.90 -10.96
N ASP A 24 5.22 0.32 -12.14
CA ASP A 24 6.56 -0.13 -12.59
C ASP A 24 7.53 1.04 -12.78
N ARG A 25 7.05 2.17 -13.32
CA ARG A 25 7.84 3.40 -13.42
C ARG A 25 8.20 3.94 -12.03
N VAL A 26 7.23 3.98 -11.11
CA VAL A 26 7.46 4.40 -9.72
C VAL A 26 8.47 3.47 -9.02
N ARG A 27 8.37 2.15 -9.21
CA ARG A 27 9.31 1.17 -8.64
C ARG A 27 10.74 1.37 -9.13
N THR A 28 10.90 1.77 -10.38
CA THR A 28 12.21 2.03 -11.01
C THR A 28 12.78 3.36 -10.53
N ALA A 29 12.00 4.43 -10.63
CA ALA A 29 12.45 5.79 -10.32
C ALA A 29 12.53 6.10 -8.81
N LYS A 30 11.84 5.33 -7.96
CA LYS A 30 11.66 5.52 -6.50
C LYS A 30 10.88 6.78 -6.10
N ARG A 31 10.98 7.86 -6.87
CA ARG A 31 10.26 9.12 -6.69
C ARG A 31 9.93 9.71 -8.06
N LEU A 32 8.66 10.08 -8.26
CA LEU A 32 8.18 10.74 -9.46
C LEU A 32 7.42 12.01 -9.09
N ILE A 33 7.54 13.04 -9.92
CA ILE A 33 6.63 14.19 -9.92
C ILE A 33 5.66 13.97 -11.08
N VAL A 34 4.37 13.91 -10.78
CA VAL A 34 3.29 13.73 -11.76
C VAL A 34 2.54 15.04 -11.88
N ARG A 35 2.31 15.49 -13.11
CA ARG A 35 1.51 16.67 -13.40
C ARG A 35 0.20 16.24 -14.03
N ASP A 36 -0.92 16.71 -13.49
CA ASP A 36 -2.24 16.47 -14.06
C ASP A 36 -3.15 17.67 -13.82
N GLY A 37 -3.84 18.15 -14.85
CA GLY A 37 -4.81 19.24 -14.73
C GLY A 37 -4.30 20.58 -14.15
N GLY A 38 -2.99 20.78 -14.04
CA GLY A 38 -2.38 21.95 -13.39
C GLY A 38 -1.85 21.68 -11.97
N GLU A 39 -2.16 20.51 -11.42
CA GLU A 39 -1.68 20.05 -10.11
C GLU A 39 -0.37 19.26 -10.24
N GLU A 40 0.45 19.30 -9.19
CA GLU A 40 1.67 18.51 -9.06
C GLU A 40 1.56 17.53 -7.89
N PHE A 41 1.75 16.25 -8.18
CA PHE A 41 1.75 15.17 -7.20
C PHE A 41 3.15 14.60 -7.06
N VAL A 42 3.61 14.42 -5.83
CA VAL A 42 4.83 13.67 -5.54
C VAL A 42 4.43 12.24 -5.21
N VAL A 43 4.90 11.29 -6.01
CA VAL A 43 4.66 9.86 -5.83
C VAL A 43 5.95 9.18 -5.44
N GLU A 44 5.99 8.64 -4.21
CA GLU A 44 7.16 7.97 -3.65
C GLU A 44 6.86 6.49 -3.36
N LEU A 45 7.75 5.61 -3.79
CA LEU A 45 7.71 4.22 -3.35
C LEU A 45 8.22 4.13 -1.92
N ARG A 46 7.32 3.87 -0.98
CA ARG A 46 7.67 3.43 0.37
C ARG A 46 7.37 1.95 0.50
N ARG A 47 8.40 1.17 0.81
CA ARG A 47 8.20 -0.24 1.15
C ARG A 47 7.49 -0.28 2.48
N VAL A 48 6.40 -1.03 2.56
CA VAL A 48 5.81 -1.40 3.84
C VAL A 48 6.80 -2.35 4.50
N THR A 49 7.69 -1.82 5.32
CA THR A 49 8.39 -2.65 6.31
C THR A 49 7.30 -3.15 7.24
N ILE A 50 7.16 -4.47 7.40
CA ILE A 50 6.36 -5.01 8.51
C ILE A 50 6.91 -4.33 9.76
N THR A 51 6.14 -3.40 10.32
CA THR A 51 6.52 -2.74 11.56
C THR A 51 6.64 -3.82 12.61
N ASP A 52 7.54 -3.66 13.58
CA ASP A 52 7.67 -4.64 14.67
C ASP A 52 6.32 -4.88 15.38
N GLU A 53 5.42 -3.90 15.34
CA GLU A 53 4.03 -4.00 15.80
C GLU A 53 3.17 -4.95 14.96
N ALA A 54 3.25 -4.89 13.63
CA ALA A 54 2.57 -5.85 12.75
C ALA A 54 3.16 -7.26 12.89
N ARG A 55 4.48 -7.38 13.11
CA ARG A 55 5.14 -8.66 13.42
C ARG A 55 4.65 -9.24 14.74
N LYS A 56 4.55 -8.42 15.78
CA LYS A 56 4.07 -8.82 17.11
C LYS A 56 2.64 -9.34 17.08
N ARG A 57 1.75 -8.71 16.30
CA ARG A 57 0.36 -9.16 16.10
C ARG A 57 0.29 -10.52 15.39
N LEU A 58 1.15 -10.77 14.39
CA LEU A 58 1.22 -12.06 13.70
C LEU A 58 1.73 -13.19 14.61
N THR A 59 2.59 -12.88 15.58
CA THR A 59 3.13 -13.87 16.54
C THR A 59 2.24 -14.14 17.75
N GLN A 60 1.19 -13.34 17.98
CA GLN A 60 0.35 -13.39 19.18
C GLN A 60 -1.07 -13.97 18.98
N GLY A 61 -1.39 -14.58 17.84
CA GLY A 61 -2.77 -15.07 17.62
C GLY A 61 -2.94 -16.18 16.60
N GLY A 62 -2.62 -17.41 16.99
CA GLY A 62 -3.45 -18.57 16.65
C GLY A 62 -4.36 -18.85 17.86
N PRO A 63 -5.61 -19.32 17.68
CA PRO A 63 -6.51 -19.57 18.80
C PRO A 63 -5.84 -20.53 19.79
N ASP A 64 -5.88 -20.19 21.08
CA ASP A 64 -5.50 -21.08 22.16
C ASP A 64 -6.27 -22.39 21.99
N SER A 65 -5.61 -23.40 21.42
CA SER A 65 -6.03 -24.79 21.54
C SER A 65 -5.63 -25.28 22.92
N SER A 66 -6.20 -24.66 23.96
CA SER A 66 -6.26 -25.24 25.30
C SER A 66 -7.54 -26.07 25.37
N SER A 67 -7.42 -27.34 25.02
CA SER A 67 -8.34 -28.42 25.41
C SER A 67 -7.57 -29.42 26.26
#